data_AF-A0A3S1MK62-F1
#
_entry.id   AF-A0A3S1MK62-F1
#
_cell.length_a   1.000
_cell.length_b   1.000
_cell.length_c   1.000
_cell.angle_alpha   90.00
_cell.angle_beta   90.00
_cell.angle_gamma   90.00
#
_symmetry.space_group_name_H-M   'P 1'
#
loop_
_entity.id
_entity.type
_entity.pdbx_description
1 polymer ?
#
loop_
_entity_poly.entity_id
_entity_poly.type
_entity_poly.pdbx_seq_one_letter_code
_entity_poly.pdbx_strand_id
1 'polypeptide(L)'
;GKPVVVVANKAEARGAQGGMLEAWELGLGEPIPVSAEHGQGLPDLRDAVIAALGEARAFGEEEGDADEETAASEVLIGEDITDPDAEPSYDDTKPMRIAVVGRPNAGKSTLINALIGEERLLTGPEAGITRDSISVDWDWHGRRLKLFDTAGMRRKARIHEKLEVMSVQDGLRAIRFAEIVIIVLDATIPFEKQDLQIADLIIREGRAPVIAFNKWDMIDHPQELLAELREKTERLLPQARGMQAVPVSAETGRGLDKLMDAVIKTHRVWNSRVSTGKLNRWLEGILAHHPPPAVAGRRLKIKYVTQAKTRPPGFVVSCSRPDAMPQSYVRYLSNSLREAFDMPGVPIRIALRTSENPFASKAKKRR
;
A
#
# COMPACT_ATOMS: atom_id res chain seq x y z
N GLY A 1 13.03 27.71 13.63
CA GLY A 1 13.97 26.80 12.94
C GLY A 1 13.53 25.37 13.19
N LYS A 2 13.90 24.42 12.33
CA LYS A 2 13.72 22.99 12.63
C LYS A 2 14.84 22.51 13.55
N PRO A 3 14.61 21.53 14.45
CA PRO A 3 15.67 20.94 15.24
C PRO A 3 16.69 20.25 14.34
N VAL A 4 17.97 20.29 14.73
CA VAL A 4 19.08 19.67 14.00
C VAL A 4 19.84 18.79 14.97
N VAL A 5 20.13 17.56 14.55
CA VAL A 5 20.97 16.60 15.28
C VAL A 5 22.18 16.31 14.40
N VAL A 6 23.38 16.44 14.95
CA VAL A 6 24.63 16.19 14.22
C VAL A 6 25.06 14.74 14.44
N VAL A 7 25.42 14.06 13.36
CA VAL A 7 25.79 12.65 13.37
C VAL A 7 27.17 12.48 12.75
N ALA A 8 28.10 11.90 13.52
CA ALA A 8 29.42 11.52 13.06
C ALA A 8 29.42 10.02 12.71
N ASN A 9 29.18 9.71 11.44
CA ASN A 9 29.15 8.33 10.94
C ASN A 9 30.57 7.76 10.77
N LYS A 10 30.69 6.43 10.78
CA LYS A 10 31.94 5.66 10.72
C LYS A 10 32.81 5.80 11.98
N ALA A 11 32.17 5.91 13.15
CA ALA A 11 32.86 6.07 14.42
C ALA A 11 33.74 4.87 14.83
N GLU A 12 33.59 3.72 14.17
CA GLU A 12 34.42 2.53 14.33
C GLU A 12 35.85 2.67 13.75
N ALA A 13 36.05 3.61 12.81
CA ALA A 13 37.28 3.70 12.06
C ALA A 13 38.45 4.22 12.93
N ARG A 14 39.65 3.67 12.70
CA ARG A 14 40.89 4.23 13.29
C ARG A 14 41.08 5.67 12.79
N GLY A 15 40.91 6.64 13.69
CA GLY A 15 40.98 8.08 13.38
C GLY A 15 39.65 8.84 13.48
N ALA A 16 38.56 8.17 13.88
CA ALA A 16 37.23 8.80 14.03
C ALA A 16 37.19 10.04 14.95
N GLN A 17 38.16 10.16 15.88
CA GLN A 17 38.28 11.34 16.75
C GLN A 17 38.47 12.65 15.98
N GLY A 18 39.12 12.63 14.81
CA GLY A 18 39.30 13.83 13.98
C GLY A 18 37.98 14.35 13.40
N GLY A 19 37.19 13.45 12.79
CA GLY A 19 35.87 13.80 12.26
C GLY A 19 34.85 14.21 13.34
N MET A 20 35.01 13.68 14.56
CA MET A 20 34.21 14.09 15.72
C MET A 20 34.48 15.54 16.13
N LEU A 21 35.75 15.97 16.10
CA LEU A 21 36.15 17.34 16.42
C LEU A 21 35.69 18.32 15.34
N GLU A 22 35.81 17.96 14.06
CA GLU A 22 35.28 18.76 12.94
C GLU A 22 33.75 18.94 13.03
N ALA A 23 33.03 17.88 13.43
CA ALA A 23 31.58 17.96 13.63
C ALA A 23 31.21 18.87 14.82
N TRP A 24 32.06 18.96 15.84
CA TRP A 24 31.91 19.86 16.98
C TRP A 24 32.01 21.34 16.56
N GLU A 25 32.90 21.66 15.63
CA GLU A 25 33.14 23.03 15.13
C GLU A 25 31.93 23.62 14.39
N LEU A 26 30.97 22.79 13.96
CA LEU A 26 29.73 23.24 13.33
C LEU A 26 28.83 24.05 14.28
N GLY A 27 29.04 23.98 15.60
CA GLY A 27 28.28 24.73 16.59
C GLY A 27 26.80 24.32 16.69
N LEU A 28 26.47 23.11 16.23
CA LEU A 28 25.11 22.57 16.16
C LEU A 28 24.80 21.56 17.28
N GLY A 29 25.56 21.62 18.38
CA GLY A 29 25.45 20.70 19.52
C GLY A 29 26.49 19.57 19.48
N GLU A 30 26.42 18.67 20.46
CA GLU A 30 27.32 17.52 20.55
C GLU A 30 26.98 16.50 19.44
N PRO A 31 27.93 16.15 18.56
CA PRO A 31 27.74 15.18 17.50
C PRO A 31 27.68 13.77 18.09
N ILE A 32 26.79 12.96 17.53
CA ILE A 32 26.54 11.61 18.00
C ILE A 32 27.38 10.64 17.17
N PRO A 33 28.24 9.81 17.79
CA PRO A 33 29.07 8.86 17.06
C PRO A 33 28.22 7.65 16.67
N VAL A 34 28.16 7.33 15.37
CA VAL A 34 27.45 6.15 14.88
C VAL A 34 28.29 5.32 13.93
N SER A 35 28.00 4.02 13.91
CA SER A 35 28.47 3.10 12.87
C SER A 35 27.25 2.51 12.18
N ALA A 36 26.83 3.11 11.05
CA ALA A 36 25.67 2.60 10.31
C ALA A 36 25.89 1.17 9.79
N GLU A 37 27.13 0.84 9.39
CA GLU A 37 27.49 -0.50 8.88
C GLU A 37 27.44 -1.59 9.96
N HIS A 38 27.70 -1.24 11.22
CA HIS A 38 27.76 -2.18 12.34
C HIS A 38 26.65 -2.00 13.37
N GLY A 39 25.70 -1.10 13.12
CA GLY A 39 24.56 -0.81 13.99
C GLY A 39 24.92 -0.20 15.35
N GLN A 40 26.07 0.46 15.49
CA GLN A 40 26.52 1.04 16.76
C GLN A 40 26.10 2.50 16.90
N GLY A 41 25.80 2.95 18.13
CA GLY A 41 25.40 4.34 18.42
C GLY A 41 23.96 4.72 18.02
N LEU A 42 23.20 3.77 17.47
CA LEU A 42 21.79 3.98 17.09
C LEU A 42 20.86 4.30 18.27
N PRO A 43 21.00 3.68 19.47
CA PRO A 43 20.21 4.07 20.64
C PRO A 43 20.44 5.53 21.05
N ASP A 44 21.70 5.97 21.03
CA ASP A 44 22.08 7.34 21.41
C ASP A 44 21.55 8.36 20.38
N LEU A 45 21.60 8.01 19.09
CA LEU A 45 21.00 8.80 18.01
C LEU A 45 19.48 8.93 18.20
N ARG A 46 18.80 7.81 18.49
CA ARG A 46 17.35 7.79 18.75
C ARG A 46 17.00 8.72 19.91
N ASP A 47 17.71 8.62 21.01
CA ASP A 47 17.43 9.39 22.22
C ASP A 47 17.63 10.90 21.99
N ALA A 48 18.65 11.28 21.22
CA ALA A 48 18.85 12.67 20.84
C ALA A 48 17.80 13.22 19.86
N VAL A 49 17.31 12.39 18.93
CA VAL A 49 16.21 12.76 18.03
C VAL A 49 14.92 12.96 18.83
N ILE A 50 14.62 12.08 19.79
CA ILE A 50 13.48 12.22 20.70
C ILE A 50 13.61 13.52 21.50
N ALA A 51 14.77 13.79 22.08
CA ALA A 51 15.01 15.01 22.85
C ALA A 51 14.84 16.28 22.00
N ALA A 52 15.27 16.26 20.74
CA ALA A 52 15.20 17.40 19.83
C ALA A 52 13.77 17.63 19.27
N LEU A 53 12.98 16.57 19.10
CA LEU A 53 11.60 16.63 18.60
C LEU A 53 10.57 16.87 19.74
N GLY A 54 10.89 16.42 20.95
CA GLY A 54 10.00 16.35 22.11
C GLY A 54 9.21 15.03 22.14
N GLU A 55 9.02 14.44 23.32
CA GLU A 55 8.34 13.14 23.50
C GLU A 55 6.93 13.10 22.88
N ALA A 56 6.17 14.20 22.95
CA ALA A 56 4.84 14.28 22.35
C ALA A 56 4.83 14.29 20.81
N ARG A 57 5.95 14.58 20.14
CA ARG A 57 6.10 14.44 18.69
C ARG A 57 6.81 13.15 18.29
N ALA A 58 7.68 12.64 19.15
CA ALA A 58 8.34 11.37 18.93
C ALA A 58 7.42 10.16 19.19
N PHE A 59 6.44 10.33 20.10
CA PHE A 59 5.53 9.27 20.55
C PHE A 59 4.05 9.69 20.58
N GLY A 60 3.72 10.95 20.25
CA GLY A 60 2.32 11.34 20.08
C GLY A 60 1.70 10.51 18.96
N GLU A 61 0.41 10.21 19.10
CA GLU A 61 -0.37 9.44 18.13
C GLU A 61 -0.47 10.19 16.78
N GLU A 62 0.63 10.19 16.03
CA GLU A 62 0.61 10.25 14.57
C GLU A 62 0.58 8.79 14.09
N GLU A 63 -0.53 8.43 13.44
CA GLU A 63 -0.62 7.24 12.61
C GLU A 63 0.53 7.23 11.60
N GLY A 64 1.48 6.32 11.78
CA GLY A 64 2.43 5.91 10.74
C GLY A 64 3.89 6.31 10.99
N ASP A 65 4.70 5.32 11.35
CA ASP A 65 5.76 4.78 10.48
C ASP A 65 6.82 4.08 11.37
N ALA A 66 6.78 2.75 11.38
CA ALA A 66 7.86 1.92 11.89
C ALA A 66 8.61 1.30 10.70
N ASP A 67 9.81 1.85 10.47
CA ASP A 67 11.05 1.25 9.96
C ASP A 67 10.99 0.23 8.80
N GLU A 68 11.38 0.74 7.62
CA GLU A 68 11.85 -0.02 6.46
C GLU A 68 13.33 -0.42 6.64
N GLU A 69 13.63 -1.64 7.11
CA GLU A 69 14.81 -2.40 6.61
C GLU A 69 14.90 -3.90 6.96
N THR A 70 13.78 -4.59 7.23
CA THR A 70 13.79 -6.07 7.42
C THR A 70 12.61 -6.79 6.74
N ALA A 71 12.07 -6.15 5.70
CA ALA A 71 10.69 -6.27 5.24
C ALA A 71 10.36 -7.42 4.24
N ALA A 72 10.65 -8.67 4.59
CA ALA A 72 10.03 -9.81 3.88
C ALA A 72 9.22 -10.75 4.79
N SER A 73 9.64 -10.93 6.05
CA SER A 73 8.96 -11.79 7.02
C SER A 73 8.09 -11.03 8.03
N GLU A 74 8.37 -9.76 8.30
CA GLU A 74 7.70 -8.95 9.33
C GLU A 74 6.54 -8.09 8.81
N VAL A 75 6.35 -7.98 7.49
CA VAL A 75 5.35 -7.10 6.82
C VAL A 75 3.87 -7.49 7.10
N LEU A 76 3.63 -8.47 7.95
CA LEU A 76 2.29 -8.87 8.41
C LEU A 76 1.99 -8.53 9.87
N ILE A 77 2.88 -7.80 10.55
CA ILE A 77 2.60 -7.21 11.86
C ILE A 77 2.24 -5.74 11.61
N GLY A 78 0.95 -5.43 11.56
CA GLY A 78 0.42 -4.09 11.42
C GLY A 78 -1.01 -4.08 11.92
N GLU A 79 -1.31 -3.15 12.84
CA GLU A 79 -2.51 -3.06 13.70
C GLU A 79 -3.09 -4.43 14.10
N ASP A 80 -2.62 -4.93 15.24
CA ASP A 80 -3.01 -6.20 15.83
C ASP A 80 -4.51 -6.46 15.75
N ILE A 81 -4.86 -7.51 15.01
CA ILE A 81 -6.14 -8.17 15.17
C ILE A 81 -6.21 -8.68 16.62
N THR A 82 -6.91 -7.94 17.48
CA THR A 82 -7.05 -8.23 18.92
C THR A 82 -7.79 -9.54 19.20
N ASP A 83 -8.67 -9.95 18.27
CA ASP A 83 -9.36 -11.25 18.30
C ASP A 83 -9.40 -11.82 16.88
N PRO A 84 -8.74 -12.96 16.58
CA PRO A 84 -8.72 -13.61 15.26
C PRO A 84 -10.09 -14.14 14.79
N ASP A 85 -11.05 -14.29 15.71
CA ASP A 85 -12.39 -14.80 15.43
C ASP A 85 -13.48 -13.71 15.43
N ALA A 86 -13.16 -12.48 15.84
CA ALA A 86 -14.05 -11.33 15.63
C ALA A 86 -14.23 -11.04 14.14
N GLU A 87 -15.48 -10.91 13.69
CA GLU A 87 -15.80 -10.31 12.38
C GLU A 87 -15.71 -8.78 12.54
N PRO A 88 -14.65 -8.09 12.07
CA PRO A 88 -14.67 -6.64 12.09
C PRO A 88 -15.76 -6.16 11.13
N SER A 89 -16.63 -5.29 11.62
CA SER A 89 -17.58 -4.58 10.75
C SER A 89 -16.80 -3.59 9.89
N TYR A 90 -17.04 -3.63 8.58
CA TYR A 90 -16.61 -2.56 7.69
C TYR A 90 -17.15 -1.22 8.21
N ASP A 91 -16.26 -0.35 8.66
CA ASP A 91 -16.62 0.97 9.17
C ASP A 91 -16.77 1.95 8.00
N ASP A 92 -18.03 2.21 7.64
CA ASP A 92 -18.41 3.15 6.60
C ASP A 92 -18.48 4.62 7.08
N THR A 93 -18.15 4.88 8.35
CA THR A 93 -18.05 6.24 8.90
C THR A 93 -16.66 6.86 8.73
N LYS A 94 -15.61 6.03 8.71
CA LYS A 94 -14.23 6.47 8.50
C LYS A 94 -14.01 6.93 7.06
N PRO A 95 -13.40 8.12 6.82
CA PRO A 95 -13.20 8.64 5.48
C PRO A 95 -12.29 7.72 4.67
N MET A 96 -12.72 7.33 3.47
CA MET A 96 -11.92 6.48 2.57
C MET A 96 -10.82 7.32 1.92
N ARG A 97 -9.58 6.83 1.96
CA ARG A 97 -8.43 7.55 1.39
C ARG A 97 -8.22 7.12 -0.06
N ILE A 98 -8.35 8.05 -1.00
CA ILE A 98 -8.26 7.79 -2.44
C ILE A 98 -7.09 8.59 -3.02
N ALA A 99 -6.34 8.01 -3.96
CA ALA A 99 -5.46 8.76 -4.85
C ALA A 99 -5.87 8.53 -6.32
N VAL A 100 -5.64 9.54 -7.16
CA VAL A 100 -5.82 9.45 -8.61
C VAL A 100 -4.45 9.56 -9.26
N VAL A 101 -4.05 8.52 -9.99
CA VAL A 101 -2.72 8.42 -10.63
C VAL A 101 -2.86 7.94 -12.07
N GLY A 102 -1.80 8.10 -12.86
CA GLY A 102 -1.85 7.87 -14.29
C GLY A 102 -0.86 8.76 -15.02
N ARG A 103 -0.52 8.37 -16.25
CA ARG A 103 0.43 9.07 -17.11
C ARG A 103 0.03 10.55 -17.36
N PRO A 104 0.99 11.38 -17.79
CA PRO A 104 0.68 12.70 -18.35
C PRO A 104 -0.41 12.60 -19.43
N ASN A 105 -1.31 13.58 -19.49
CA ASN A 105 -2.40 13.67 -20.48
C ASN A 105 -3.46 12.54 -20.47
N ALA A 106 -3.42 11.60 -19.52
CA ALA A 106 -4.48 10.60 -19.35
C ALA A 106 -5.83 11.20 -18.87
N GLY A 107 -5.82 12.47 -18.45
CA GLY A 107 -7.01 13.21 -18.01
C GLY A 107 -7.29 13.16 -16.50
N LYS A 108 -6.26 12.92 -15.66
CA LYS A 108 -6.41 12.95 -14.19
C LYS A 108 -7.02 14.24 -13.65
N SER A 109 -6.52 15.41 -14.06
CA SER A 109 -7.02 16.68 -13.53
C SER A 109 -8.49 16.91 -13.91
N THR A 110 -8.86 16.55 -15.15
CA THR A 110 -10.26 16.58 -15.59
C THR A 110 -11.11 15.65 -14.73
N LEU A 111 -10.64 14.41 -14.49
CA LEU A 111 -11.37 13.43 -13.67
C LEU A 111 -11.56 13.91 -12.23
N ILE A 112 -10.51 14.42 -11.60
CA ILE A 112 -10.57 14.97 -10.24
C ILE A 112 -11.58 16.12 -10.17
N ASN A 113 -11.53 17.05 -11.13
CA ASN A 113 -12.45 18.18 -11.15
C ASN A 113 -13.90 17.74 -11.39
N ALA A 114 -14.13 16.71 -12.22
CA ALA A 114 -15.45 16.17 -12.46
C ALA A 114 -16.01 15.50 -11.19
N LEU A 115 -15.21 14.66 -10.51
CA LEU A 115 -15.59 14.01 -9.24
C LEU A 115 -15.91 15.04 -8.14
N ILE A 116 -15.10 16.09 -8.00
CA ILE A 116 -15.34 17.15 -7.00
C ILE A 116 -16.50 18.07 -7.42
N GLY A 117 -16.72 18.24 -8.74
CA GLY A 117 -17.68 19.17 -9.31
C GLY A 117 -19.13 18.69 -9.25
N GLU A 118 -19.37 17.37 -9.22
CA GLU A 118 -20.72 16.80 -9.24
C GLU A 118 -21.51 17.02 -7.93
N GLU A 119 -20.85 17.10 -6.76
CA GLU A 119 -21.54 17.39 -5.48
C GLU A 119 -20.68 18.28 -4.57
N ARG A 120 -20.77 19.61 -4.77
CA ARG A 120 -20.17 20.59 -3.85
C ARG A 120 -20.92 20.64 -2.52
N LEU A 121 -20.44 19.87 -1.54
CA LEU A 121 -20.40 20.28 -0.14
C LEU A 121 -18.95 20.19 0.32
N LEU A 122 -18.17 21.24 0.02
CA LEU A 122 -16.87 21.47 0.65
C LEU A 122 -17.12 21.70 2.15
N THR A 123 -17.22 20.63 2.94
CA THR A 123 -17.29 20.74 4.39
C THR A 123 -15.87 20.81 4.94
N GLY A 124 -15.31 22.02 4.96
CA GLY A 124 -14.03 22.29 5.60
C GLY A 124 -13.73 23.79 5.59
N PRO A 125 -13.28 24.37 6.71
CA PRO A 125 -13.05 25.81 6.82
C PRO A 125 -11.95 26.25 5.85
N GLU A 126 -12.16 27.41 5.23
CA GLU A 126 -11.13 28.08 4.44
C GLU A 126 -9.85 28.31 5.25
N ALA A 127 -8.72 28.26 4.52
CA ALA A 127 -7.42 28.83 4.89
C ALA A 127 -6.67 28.20 6.09
N GLY A 128 -5.95 27.10 5.82
CA GLY A 128 -4.82 26.64 6.63
C GLY A 128 -3.93 25.71 5.82
N ILE A 129 -2.79 26.21 5.35
CA ILE A 129 -1.81 25.42 4.59
C ILE A 129 -0.97 24.65 5.60
N THR A 130 -1.30 23.39 5.88
CA THR A 130 -0.31 22.46 6.41
C THR A 130 0.62 22.07 5.27
N ARG A 131 1.92 22.14 5.55
CA ARG A 131 2.99 22.19 4.52
C ARG A 131 3.29 20.83 3.89
N ASP A 132 2.52 19.80 4.23
CA ASP A 132 2.79 18.40 3.89
C ASP A 132 1.45 17.71 3.50
N SER A 133 1.29 17.46 2.19
CA SER A 133 0.13 16.84 1.50
C SER A 133 -1.18 17.64 1.46
N ILE A 134 -1.62 17.99 0.24
CA ILE A 134 -2.91 18.65 -0.02
C ILE A 134 -3.96 17.55 -0.14
N SER A 135 -4.66 17.26 0.95
CA SER A 135 -5.86 16.41 0.89
C SER A 135 -7.11 17.26 0.67
N VAL A 136 -8.09 16.70 -0.05
CA VAL A 136 -9.42 17.30 -0.21
C VAL A 136 -10.45 16.33 0.34
N ASP A 137 -11.22 16.80 1.32
CA ASP A 137 -12.38 16.08 1.82
C ASP A 137 -13.57 16.31 0.89
N TRP A 138 -14.32 15.23 0.64
CA TRP A 138 -15.46 15.20 -0.25
C TRP A 138 -16.44 14.12 0.22
N ASP A 139 -17.74 14.31 -0.04
CA ASP A 139 -18.79 13.34 0.25
C ASP A 139 -19.39 12.81 -1.05
N TRP A 140 -19.53 11.49 -1.16
CA TRP A 140 -20.17 10.83 -2.29
C TRP A 140 -21.33 9.98 -1.80
N HIS A 141 -22.56 10.43 -2.02
CA HIS A 141 -23.78 9.74 -1.56
C HIS A 141 -23.73 9.34 -0.07
N GLY A 142 -23.26 10.24 0.80
CA GLY A 142 -23.11 10.02 2.24
C GLY A 142 -21.87 9.22 2.64
N ARG A 143 -21.03 8.80 1.67
CA ARG A 143 -19.72 8.19 1.95
C ARG A 143 -18.67 9.29 2.00
N ARG A 144 -18.06 9.49 3.16
CA ARG A 144 -16.92 10.40 3.33
C ARG A 144 -15.66 9.88 2.64
N LEU A 145 -15.05 10.72 1.81
CA LEU A 145 -13.85 10.43 1.03
C LEU A 145 -12.80 11.51 1.27
N LYS A 146 -11.54 11.11 1.24
CA LYS A 146 -10.38 12.01 1.30
C LYS A 146 -9.48 11.73 0.11
N LEU A 147 -9.43 12.67 -0.82
CA LEU A 147 -8.58 12.61 -2.01
C LEU A 147 -7.17 13.13 -1.66
N PHE A 148 -6.17 12.28 -1.80
CA PHE A 148 -4.75 12.63 -1.70
C PHE A 148 -4.22 12.93 -3.09
N ASP A 149 -3.81 14.17 -3.31
CA ASP A 149 -3.15 14.60 -4.53
C ASP A 149 -1.64 14.73 -4.34
N THR A 150 -0.96 14.61 -5.48
CA THR A 150 0.48 14.55 -5.65
C THR A 150 1.05 15.94 -5.93
N ALA A 151 0.43 16.81 -6.74
CA ALA A 151 1.07 18.09 -7.08
C ALA A 151 0.19 19.19 -7.69
N GLY A 152 -1.11 18.95 -7.97
CA GLY A 152 -1.85 19.72 -8.95
C GLY A 152 -2.90 20.70 -8.42
N MET A 153 -3.50 20.44 -7.26
CA MET A 153 -4.77 21.11 -6.94
C MET A 153 -4.66 22.59 -6.53
N ARG A 154 -3.57 23.03 -5.87
CA ARG A 154 -3.45 24.46 -5.47
C ARG A 154 -2.80 25.38 -6.49
N ARG A 155 -2.02 24.86 -7.45
CA ARG A 155 -1.32 25.72 -8.43
C ARG A 155 -2.22 26.14 -9.60
N LYS A 156 -3.38 25.53 -9.82
CA LYS A 156 -4.24 25.80 -10.98
C LYS A 156 -5.32 26.86 -10.77
N ALA A 157 -5.57 27.34 -9.54
CA ALA A 157 -6.45 28.51 -9.33
C ALA A 157 -5.77 29.85 -9.71
N ARG A 158 -4.44 29.85 -9.84
CA ARG A 158 -3.65 30.99 -10.31
C ARG A 158 -2.46 30.46 -11.10
N ILE A 159 -2.48 30.67 -12.42
CA ILE A 159 -1.36 30.63 -13.40
C ILE A 159 -1.64 29.64 -14.55
N HIS A 160 -1.74 30.24 -15.73
CA HIS A 160 -1.75 29.61 -17.05
C HIS A 160 -0.58 28.64 -17.26
N GLU A 161 -0.85 27.54 -17.96
CA GLU A 161 0.06 26.77 -18.81
C GLU A 161 1.56 26.82 -18.48
N LYS A 162 2.01 25.87 -17.65
CA LYS A 162 3.28 25.11 -17.76
C LYS A 162 3.69 24.61 -16.38
N LEU A 163 3.40 23.33 -16.10
CA LEU A 163 4.19 22.43 -15.24
C LEU A 163 3.43 21.09 -15.12
N GLU A 164 3.40 20.33 -16.22
CA GLU A 164 2.96 18.92 -16.22
C GLU A 164 4.15 17.96 -16.06
N VAL A 165 5.12 18.33 -15.23
CA VAL A 165 6.09 17.36 -14.70
C VAL A 165 5.68 17.13 -13.26
N MET A 166 4.77 16.18 -13.06
CA MET A 166 4.68 15.51 -11.77
C MET A 166 6.09 15.01 -11.45
N SER A 167 6.65 15.39 -10.30
CA SER A 167 7.79 14.63 -9.81
C SER A 167 7.28 13.21 -9.57
N VAL A 168 7.99 12.20 -10.08
CA VAL A 168 7.67 10.79 -9.78
C VAL A 168 7.52 10.57 -8.26
N GLN A 169 8.25 11.35 -7.47
CA GLN A 169 8.21 11.37 -6.00
C GLN A 169 6.85 11.80 -5.42
N ASP A 170 6.15 12.71 -6.08
CA ASP A 170 4.85 13.19 -5.64
C ASP A 170 3.80 12.09 -5.84
N GLY A 171 3.82 11.43 -7.01
CA GLY A 171 3.02 10.23 -7.34
C GLY A 171 3.14 9.13 -6.28
N LEU A 172 4.39 8.82 -5.93
CA LEU A 172 4.73 7.83 -4.91
C LEU A 172 4.14 8.17 -3.54
N ARG A 173 4.21 9.44 -3.13
CA ARG A 173 3.65 9.87 -1.84
C ARG A 173 2.15 9.64 -1.77
N ALA A 174 1.37 10.05 -2.77
CA ALA A 174 -0.09 9.87 -2.70
C ALA A 174 -0.49 8.39 -2.70
N ILE A 175 0.23 7.53 -3.42
CA ILE A 175 -0.01 6.08 -3.37
C ILE A 175 0.17 5.56 -1.94
N ARG A 176 1.20 5.99 -1.21
CA ARG A 176 1.43 5.56 0.18
C ARG A 176 0.36 6.02 1.18
N PHE A 177 -0.30 7.16 0.96
CA PHE A 177 -1.37 7.62 1.85
C PHE A 177 -2.76 7.08 1.46
N ALA A 178 -2.92 6.60 0.23
CA ALA A 178 -4.20 6.11 -0.26
C ALA A 178 -4.47 4.66 0.15
N GLU A 179 -5.74 4.31 0.32
CA GLU A 179 -6.22 2.93 0.44
C GLU A 179 -6.62 2.39 -0.93
N ILE A 180 -7.36 3.22 -1.68
CA ILE A 180 -7.76 2.96 -3.07
C ILE A 180 -6.99 3.89 -4.00
N VAL A 181 -6.48 3.34 -5.09
CA VAL A 181 -5.81 4.12 -6.13
C VAL A 181 -6.54 3.97 -7.46
N ILE A 182 -7.10 5.07 -7.96
CA ILE A 182 -7.73 5.15 -9.28
C ILE A 182 -6.62 5.35 -10.31
N ILE A 183 -6.41 4.36 -11.16
CA ILE A 183 -5.45 4.39 -12.26
C ILE A 183 -6.19 4.89 -13.50
N VAL A 184 -5.90 6.13 -13.89
CA VAL A 184 -6.46 6.75 -15.09
C VAL A 184 -5.64 6.36 -16.30
N LEU A 185 -6.26 5.59 -17.19
CA LEU A 185 -5.69 5.18 -18.47
C LEU A 185 -6.42 5.91 -19.59
N ASP A 186 -5.67 6.43 -20.57
CA ASP A 186 -6.27 6.91 -21.81
C ASP A 186 -6.78 5.72 -22.62
N ALA A 187 -8.08 5.63 -22.87
CA ALA A 187 -8.69 4.52 -23.59
C ALA A 187 -8.22 4.42 -25.05
N THR A 188 -7.70 5.51 -25.64
CA THR A 188 -7.19 5.53 -27.02
C THR A 188 -5.80 4.89 -27.15
N ILE A 189 -4.99 4.97 -26.09
CA ILE A 189 -3.62 4.40 -26.01
C ILE A 189 -3.33 3.80 -24.62
N PRO A 190 -4.05 2.76 -24.18
CA PRO A 190 -3.92 2.23 -22.83
C PRO A 190 -2.76 1.23 -22.70
N PHE A 191 -2.34 0.98 -21.46
CA PHE A 191 -1.29 0.00 -21.11
C PHE A 191 0.10 0.31 -21.67
N GLU A 192 0.44 1.59 -21.78
CA GLU A 192 1.80 2.01 -22.07
C GLU A 192 2.76 1.59 -20.95
N LYS A 193 4.06 1.59 -21.23
CA LYS A 193 5.09 1.15 -20.26
C LYS A 193 4.94 1.82 -18.89
N GLN A 194 4.68 3.13 -18.87
CA GLN A 194 4.52 3.87 -17.63
C GLN A 194 3.20 3.54 -16.91
N ASP A 195 2.13 3.16 -17.62
CA ASP A 195 0.87 2.69 -16.98
C ASP A 195 1.11 1.41 -16.21
N LEU A 196 1.81 0.45 -16.84
CA LEU A 196 2.14 -0.84 -16.21
C LEU A 196 3.08 -0.66 -15.01
N GLN A 197 4.03 0.27 -15.09
CA GLN A 197 4.92 0.60 -13.96
C GLN A 197 4.15 1.21 -12.78
N ILE A 198 3.19 2.11 -13.05
CA ILE A 198 2.33 2.69 -12.02
C ILE A 198 1.47 1.60 -11.37
N ALA A 199 0.86 0.71 -12.16
CA ALA A 199 0.06 -0.39 -11.65
C ALA A 199 0.88 -1.36 -10.77
N ASP A 200 2.07 -1.75 -11.22
CA ASP A 200 2.97 -2.62 -10.45
C ASP A 200 3.37 -1.97 -9.11
N LEU A 201 3.69 -0.68 -9.11
CA LEU A 201 3.99 0.07 -7.89
C LEU A 201 2.82 0.05 -6.89
N ILE A 202 1.60 0.33 -7.34
CA ILE A 202 0.40 0.33 -6.49
C ILE A 202 0.17 -1.04 -5.85
N ILE A 203 0.33 -2.10 -6.64
CA ILE A 203 0.16 -3.49 -6.19
C ILE A 203 1.23 -3.85 -5.15
N ARG A 204 2.49 -3.47 -5.39
CA ARG A 204 3.60 -3.69 -4.45
C ARG A 204 3.35 -2.96 -3.12
N GLU A 205 2.91 -1.72 -3.17
CA GLU A 205 2.52 -0.92 -2.01
C GLU A 205 1.30 -1.51 -1.26
N GLY A 206 0.63 -2.52 -1.84
CA GLY A 206 -0.49 -3.19 -1.20
C GLY A 206 -1.78 -2.38 -1.23
N ARG A 207 -1.86 -1.36 -2.09
CA ARG A 207 -3.06 -0.54 -2.24
C ARG A 207 -4.03 -1.20 -3.19
N ALA A 208 -5.30 -0.85 -3.10
CA ALA A 208 -6.34 -1.44 -3.92
C ALA A 208 -6.53 -0.64 -5.22
N PRO A 209 -6.15 -1.20 -6.39
CA PRO A 209 -6.26 -0.50 -7.67
C PRO A 209 -7.67 -0.59 -8.26
N VAL A 210 -8.11 0.51 -8.89
CA VAL A 210 -9.28 0.55 -9.77
C VAL A 210 -8.88 1.26 -11.06
N ILE A 211 -9.15 0.66 -12.24
CA ILE A 211 -8.86 1.31 -13.52
C ILE A 211 -10.04 2.18 -13.95
N ALA A 212 -9.74 3.40 -14.36
CA ALA A 212 -10.62 4.28 -15.12
C ALA A 212 -10.09 4.40 -16.56
N PHE A 213 -10.78 3.78 -17.52
CA PHE A 213 -10.49 3.99 -18.95
C PHE A 213 -11.14 5.29 -19.39
N ASN A 214 -10.37 6.37 -19.32
CA ASN A 214 -10.83 7.72 -19.59
C ASN A 214 -10.87 8.05 -21.08
N LYS A 215 -11.54 9.16 -21.43
CA LYS A 215 -11.79 9.63 -22.80
C LYS A 215 -12.70 8.71 -23.61
N TRP A 216 -13.63 8.05 -22.91
CA TRP A 216 -14.55 7.09 -23.54
C TRP A 216 -15.53 7.73 -24.53
N ASP A 217 -15.68 9.05 -24.48
CA ASP A 217 -16.44 9.86 -25.45
C ASP A 217 -15.83 9.85 -26.86
N MET A 218 -14.53 9.55 -26.99
CA MET A 218 -13.83 9.48 -28.28
C MET A 218 -13.80 8.08 -28.90
N ILE A 219 -14.51 7.10 -28.33
CA ILE A 219 -14.44 5.70 -28.76
C ILE A 219 -15.62 5.36 -29.69
N ASP A 220 -15.32 5.01 -30.94
CA ASP A 220 -16.32 4.67 -31.96
C ASP A 220 -17.00 3.32 -31.70
N HIS A 221 -16.22 2.29 -31.33
CA HIS A 221 -16.69 0.91 -31.12
C HIS A 221 -16.57 0.51 -29.63
N PRO A 222 -17.39 1.09 -28.74
CA PRO A 222 -17.19 0.98 -27.29
C PRO A 222 -17.35 -0.43 -26.74
N GLN A 223 -18.23 -1.27 -27.30
CA GLN A 223 -18.45 -2.62 -26.78
C GLN A 223 -17.27 -3.55 -27.10
N GLU A 224 -16.76 -3.48 -28.34
CA GLU A 224 -15.62 -4.26 -28.80
C GLU A 224 -14.35 -3.87 -28.05
N LEU A 225 -14.06 -2.56 -27.96
CA LEU A 225 -12.90 -2.07 -27.21
C LEU A 225 -12.99 -2.43 -25.73
N LEU A 226 -14.17 -2.34 -25.10
CA LEU A 226 -14.32 -2.74 -23.70
C LEU A 226 -13.98 -4.22 -23.46
N ALA A 227 -14.40 -5.11 -24.36
CA ALA A 227 -14.06 -6.53 -24.27
C ALA A 227 -12.54 -6.75 -24.40
N GLU A 228 -11.91 -6.08 -25.37
CA GLU A 228 -10.45 -6.11 -25.56
C GLU A 228 -9.68 -5.58 -24.35
N LEU A 229 -10.11 -4.46 -23.78
CA LEU A 229 -9.45 -3.85 -22.63
C LEU A 229 -9.59 -4.69 -21.36
N ARG A 230 -10.71 -5.41 -21.19
CA ARG A 230 -10.87 -6.38 -20.10
C ARG A 230 -9.89 -7.54 -20.24
N GLU A 231 -9.76 -8.12 -21.43
CA GLU A 231 -8.74 -9.17 -21.70
C GLU A 231 -7.33 -8.66 -21.40
N LYS A 232 -6.98 -7.47 -21.92
CA LYS A 232 -5.67 -6.85 -21.70
C LYS A 232 -5.39 -6.63 -20.21
N THR A 233 -6.39 -6.20 -19.45
CA THR A 233 -6.26 -6.03 -17.99
C THR A 233 -5.88 -7.34 -17.32
N GLU A 234 -6.57 -8.43 -17.63
CA GLU A 234 -6.30 -9.75 -17.04
C GLU A 234 -4.93 -10.31 -17.44
N ARG A 235 -4.53 -10.12 -18.70
CA ARG A 235 -3.27 -10.63 -19.24
C ARG A 235 -2.06 -9.83 -18.77
N LEU A 236 -2.15 -8.50 -18.74
CA LEU A 236 -1.02 -7.62 -18.42
C LEU A 236 -0.86 -7.37 -16.92
N LEU A 237 -1.92 -7.53 -16.12
CA LEU A 237 -1.89 -7.31 -14.67
C LEU A 237 -2.31 -8.56 -13.87
N PRO A 238 -1.60 -9.70 -14.04
CA PRO A 238 -1.98 -10.97 -13.42
C PRO A 238 -1.88 -10.97 -11.89
N GLN A 239 -1.18 -9.99 -11.29
CA GLN A 239 -1.02 -9.90 -9.84
C GLN A 239 -2.31 -9.47 -9.12
N ALA A 240 -3.21 -8.78 -9.83
CA ALA A 240 -4.49 -8.28 -9.31
C ALA A 240 -5.66 -8.75 -10.19
N ARG A 241 -5.76 -10.06 -10.44
CA ARG A 241 -6.86 -10.64 -11.25
C ARG A 241 -8.23 -10.22 -10.74
N GLY A 242 -9.12 -9.88 -11.66
CA GLY A 242 -10.47 -9.37 -11.35
C GLY A 242 -10.50 -7.89 -11.01
N MET A 243 -9.44 -7.13 -11.33
CA MET A 243 -9.39 -5.69 -11.13
C MET A 243 -10.58 -5.02 -11.80
N GLN A 244 -11.26 -4.14 -11.06
CA GLN A 244 -12.37 -3.39 -11.61
C GLN A 244 -11.83 -2.37 -12.61
N ALA A 245 -12.35 -2.40 -13.84
CA ALA A 245 -11.98 -1.49 -14.90
C ALA A 245 -13.25 -0.86 -15.48
N VAL A 246 -13.35 0.47 -15.40
CA VAL A 246 -14.57 1.22 -15.70
C VAL A 246 -14.32 2.21 -16.83
N PRO A 247 -15.08 2.14 -17.93
CA PRO A 247 -15.16 3.20 -18.94
C PRO A 247 -15.67 4.52 -18.35
N VAL A 248 -14.91 5.59 -18.53
CA VAL A 248 -15.31 6.93 -18.08
C VAL A 248 -14.99 8.00 -19.13
N SER A 249 -15.76 9.08 -19.12
CA SER A 249 -15.41 10.32 -19.79
C SER A 249 -15.43 11.43 -18.75
N ALA A 250 -14.24 11.80 -18.28
CA ALA A 250 -14.08 12.88 -17.31
C ALA A 250 -14.61 14.22 -17.84
N GLU A 251 -14.58 14.43 -19.16
CA GLU A 251 -15.07 15.65 -19.79
C GLU A 251 -16.60 15.76 -19.73
N THR A 252 -17.30 14.64 -19.92
CA THR A 252 -18.77 14.61 -19.98
C THR A 252 -19.45 14.17 -18.69
N GLY A 253 -18.69 13.68 -17.71
CA GLY A 253 -19.21 13.04 -16.49
C GLY A 253 -19.71 11.60 -16.69
N ARG A 254 -19.72 11.08 -17.92
CA ARG A 254 -20.23 9.73 -18.20
C ARG A 254 -19.41 8.67 -17.47
N GLY A 255 -20.07 7.86 -16.66
CA GLY A 255 -19.48 6.68 -16.01
C GLY A 255 -18.84 6.95 -14.65
N LEU A 256 -18.89 8.19 -14.14
CA LEU A 256 -18.33 8.52 -12.83
C LEU A 256 -19.03 7.77 -11.68
N ASP A 257 -20.36 7.65 -11.71
CA ASP A 257 -21.11 6.85 -10.73
C ASP A 257 -20.61 5.40 -10.66
N LYS A 258 -20.47 4.77 -11.84
CA LYS A 258 -19.99 3.39 -11.94
C LYS A 258 -18.55 3.25 -11.47
N LEU A 259 -17.72 4.27 -11.67
CA LEU A 259 -16.35 4.29 -11.16
C LEU A 259 -16.35 4.34 -9.63
N MET A 260 -17.18 5.20 -9.04
CA MET A 260 -17.28 5.33 -7.59
C MET A 260 -17.89 4.09 -6.93
N ASP A 261 -18.89 3.46 -7.55
CA ASP A 261 -19.41 2.15 -7.15
C ASP A 261 -18.30 1.08 -7.14
N ALA A 262 -17.47 1.05 -8.19
CA ALA A 262 -16.33 0.14 -8.27
C ALA A 262 -15.28 0.43 -7.19
N VAL A 263 -15.02 1.70 -6.88
CA VAL A 263 -14.14 2.13 -5.77
C VAL A 263 -14.65 1.64 -4.43
N ILE A 264 -15.93 1.86 -4.12
CA ILE A 264 -16.56 1.43 -2.87
C ILE A 264 -16.55 -0.10 -2.75
N LYS A 265 -16.94 -0.80 -3.81
CA LYS A 265 -16.90 -2.27 -3.86
C LYS A 265 -15.49 -2.80 -3.61
N THR A 266 -14.49 -2.23 -4.29
CA THR A 266 -13.09 -2.64 -4.14
C THR A 266 -12.57 -2.34 -2.74
N HIS A 267 -12.94 -1.21 -2.14
CA HIS A 267 -12.58 -0.89 -0.76
C HIS A 267 -13.16 -1.89 0.24
N ARG A 268 -14.41 -2.32 0.07
CA ARG A 268 -15.01 -3.38 0.90
C ARG A 268 -14.25 -4.69 0.77
N VAL A 269 -13.90 -5.11 -0.45
CA VAL A 269 -13.09 -6.32 -0.69
C VAL A 269 -11.71 -6.20 -0.05
N TRP A 270 -11.04 -5.05 -0.18
CA TRP A 270 -9.74 -4.80 0.42
C TRP A 270 -9.79 -4.76 1.96
N ASN A 271 -10.96 -4.55 2.56
CA ASN A 271 -11.18 -4.63 4.01
C ASN A 271 -11.70 -5.99 4.47
N SER A 272 -11.87 -6.95 3.55
CA SER A 272 -12.53 -8.21 3.86
C SER A 272 -11.74 -9.06 4.86
N ARG A 273 -12.49 -9.72 5.74
CA ARG A 273 -11.96 -10.64 6.74
C ARG A 273 -12.51 -12.05 6.57
N VAL A 274 -11.65 -13.03 6.74
CA VAL A 274 -11.96 -14.45 6.74
C VAL A 274 -11.50 -15.05 8.07
N SER A 275 -12.44 -15.65 8.80
CA SER A 275 -12.15 -16.35 10.06
C SER A 275 -11.11 -17.47 9.86
N THR A 276 -10.29 -17.71 10.89
CA THR A 276 -9.31 -18.80 10.91
C THR A 276 -9.96 -20.17 10.65
N GLY A 277 -11.16 -20.41 11.16
CA GLY A 277 -11.89 -21.66 10.91
C GLY A 277 -12.25 -21.89 9.43
N LYS A 278 -12.78 -20.87 8.74
CA LYS A 278 -13.06 -20.94 7.28
C LYS A 278 -11.78 -21.16 6.47
N LEU A 279 -10.69 -20.47 6.84
CA LEU A 279 -9.39 -20.63 6.18
C LEU A 279 -8.85 -22.05 6.30
N ASN A 280 -8.89 -22.64 7.49
CA ASN A 280 -8.33 -23.99 7.68
C ASN A 280 -9.18 -25.07 7.02
N ARG A 281 -10.52 -24.93 6.99
CA ARG A 281 -11.38 -25.82 6.21
C ARG A 281 -11.10 -25.74 4.70
N TRP A 282 -10.91 -24.53 4.17
CA TRP A 282 -10.49 -24.34 2.78
C TRP A 282 -9.12 -24.99 2.51
N LEU A 283 -8.15 -24.77 3.41
CA LEU A 283 -6.81 -25.31 3.28
C LEU A 283 -6.80 -26.84 3.23
N GLU A 284 -7.59 -27.50 4.08
CA GLU A 284 -7.73 -28.97 4.08
C GLU A 284 -8.16 -29.49 2.71
N GLY A 285 -9.17 -28.86 2.10
CA GLY A 285 -9.62 -29.19 0.75
C GLY A 285 -8.52 -29.00 -0.30
N ILE A 286 -7.80 -27.87 -0.24
CA ILE A 286 -6.69 -27.59 -1.17
C ILE A 286 -5.55 -28.60 -1.03
N LEU A 287 -5.15 -28.95 0.20
CA LEU A 287 -4.08 -29.90 0.44
C LEU A 287 -4.43 -31.33 0.00
N ALA A 288 -5.71 -31.69 0.00
CA ALA A 288 -6.20 -32.98 -0.49
C ALA A 288 -6.10 -33.09 -2.03
N HIS A 289 -6.46 -32.03 -2.74
CA HIS A 289 -6.44 -32.02 -4.21
C HIS A 289 -5.09 -31.66 -4.82
N HIS A 290 -4.34 -30.75 -4.20
CA HIS A 290 -3.09 -30.22 -4.73
C HIS A 290 -2.03 -30.09 -3.62
N PRO A 291 -1.42 -31.21 -3.20
CA PRO A 291 -0.45 -31.21 -2.11
C PRO A 291 0.83 -30.43 -2.44
N PRO A 292 1.51 -29.84 -1.43
CA PRO A 292 2.80 -29.18 -1.64
C PRO A 292 3.86 -30.14 -2.19
N PRO A 293 4.73 -29.68 -3.10
CA PRO A 293 5.77 -30.52 -3.67
C PRO A 293 6.80 -30.95 -2.62
N ALA A 294 7.48 -32.06 -2.88
CA ALA A 294 8.65 -32.46 -2.10
C ALA A 294 9.87 -31.66 -2.56
N VAL A 295 10.65 -31.14 -1.61
CA VAL A 295 11.86 -30.36 -1.89
C VAL A 295 13.04 -31.02 -1.20
N ALA A 296 14.05 -31.40 -1.99
CA ALA A 296 15.20 -32.20 -1.54
C ALA A 296 14.76 -33.49 -0.82
N GLY A 297 13.83 -34.24 -1.42
CA GLY A 297 13.35 -35.53 -0.90
C GLY A 297 12.47 -35.45 0.35
N ARG A 298 12.17 -34.25 0.86
CA ARG A 298 11.32 -34.07 2.04
C ARG A 298 10.02 -33.36 1.67
N ARG A 299 8.88 -33.92 2.09
CA ARG A 299 7.56 -33.31 1.87
C ARG A 299 7.40 -32.06 2.74
N LEU A 300 6.97 -30.96 2.11
CA LEU A 300 6.60 -29.74 2.81
C LEU A 300 5.26 -29.97 3.52
N LYS A 301 5.18 -29.60 4.81
CA LYS A 301 3.94 -29.67 5.59
C LYS A 301 3.43 -28.27 5.85
N ILE A 302 2.20 -27.98 5.42
CA ILE A 302 1.45 -26.80 5.82
C ILE A 302 0.53 -27.21 6.96
N LYS A 303 0.54 -26.45 8.06
CA LYS A 303 -0.17 -26.79 9.29
C LYS A 303 -1.50 -26.06 9.39
N TYR A 304 -1.47 -24.73 9.25
CA TYR A 304 -2.65 -23.90 9.34
C TYR A 304 -2.41 -22.56 8.63
N VAL A 305 -3.49 -21.86 8.34
CA VAL A 305 -3.50 -20.50 7.78
C VAL A 305 -4.36 -19.58 8.65
N THR A 306 -3.89 -18.35 8.85
CA THR A 306 -4.60 -17.27 9.55
C THR A 306 -4.52 -16.00 8.72
N GLN A 307 -5.53 -15.14 8.75
CA GLN A 307 -5.41 -13.77 8.24
C GLN A 307 -4.85 -12.87 9.35
N ALA A 308 -3.67 -12.29 9.14
CA ALA A 308 -3.01 -11.41 10.10
C ALA A 308 -3.42 -9.94 9.96
N LYS A 309 -3.80 -9.51 8.76
CA LYS A 309 -4.31 -8.15 8.52
C LYS A 309 -5.29 -8.13 7.36
N THR A 310 -6.18 -7.14 7.36
CA THR A 310 -7.13 -6.93 6.27
C THR A 310 -6.57 -6.03 5.18
N ARG A 311 -5.60 -5.15 5.49
CA ARG A 311 -5.18 -4.04 4.62
C ARG A 311 -3.70 -4.12 4.21
N PRO A 312 -3.35 -4.59 2.99
CA PRO A 312 -4.16 -5.49 2.15
C PRO A 312 -4.40 -6.84 2.82
N PRO A 313 -5.31 -7.70 2.27
CA PRO A 313 -5.56 -9.03 2.81
C PRO A 313 -4.26 -9.82 2.93
N GLY A 314 -3.82 -9.97 4.19
CA GLY A 314 -2.54 -10.51 4.56
C GLY A 314 -2.71 -11.80 5.33
N PHE A 315 -2.27 -12.89 4.72
CA PHE A 315 -2.38 -14.24 5.25
C PHE A 315 -1.03 -14.75 5.68
N VAL A 316 -1.04 -15.55 6.74
CA VAL A 316 0.14 -16.23 7.19
C VAL A 316 -0.06 -17.72 7.24
N VAL A 317 0.85 -18.41 6.57
CA VAL A 317 0.82 -19.84 6.35
C VAL A 317 1.91 -20.45 7.22
N SER A 318 1.52 -21.23 8.23
CA SER A 318 2.47 -21.98 9.05
C SER A 318 2.91 -23.23 8.30
N CYS A 319 4.20 -23.38 8.05
CA CYS A 319 4.74 -24.54 7.35
C CYS A 319 6.08 -25.02 7.91
N SER A 320 6.51 -26.23 7.52
CA SER A 320 7.71 -26.86 8.05
C SER A 320 9.03 -26.23 7.57
N ARG A 321 9.05 -25.70 6.35
CA ARG A 321 10.25 -25.13 5.70
C ARG A 321 9.82 -23.97 4.78
N PRO A 322 9.59 -22.77 5.33
CA PRO A 322 9.21 -21.56 4.57
C PRO A 322 10.13 -21.29 3.38
N ASP A 323 11.44 -21.31 3.61
CA ASP A 323 12.45 -20.97 2.60
C ASP A 323 12.51 -21.95 1.44
N ALA A 324 11.98 -23.16 1.64
CA ALA A 324 11.94 -24.20 0.62
C ALA A 324 10.63 -24.21 -0.17
N MET A 325 9.66 -23.35 0.15
CA MET A 325 8.36 -23.31 -0.53
C MET A 325 8.52 -22.73 -1.94
N PRO A 326 8.16 -23.45 -3.01
CA PRO A 326 8.23 -22.89 -4.36
C PRO A 326 7.27 -21.70 -4.53
N GLN A 327 7.75 -20.63 -5.15
CA GLN A 327 6.94 -19.44 -5.44
C GLN A 327 5.70 -19.76 -6.31
N SER A 328 5.77 -20.80 -7.13
CA SER A 328 4.61 -21.30 -7.89
C SER A 328 3.49 -21.81 -6.98
N TYR A 329 3.83 -22.48 -5.88
CA TYR A 329 2.85 -22.98 -4.91
C TYR A 329 2.26 -21.84 -4.07
N VAL A 330 3.09 -20.84 -3.70
CA VAL A 330 2.60 -19.61 -3.04
C VAL A 330 1.61 -18.87 -3.94
N ARG A 331 1.92 -18.73 -5.24
CA ARG A 331 1.00 -18.14 -6.23
C ARG A 331 -0.30 -18.95 -6.39
N TYR A 332 -0.20 -20.28 -6.41
CA TYR A 332 -1.36 -21.16 -6.41
C TYR A 332 -2.26 -20.93 -5.19
N LEU A 333 -1.70 -20.89 -3.98
CA LEU A 333 -2.44 -20.60 -2.76
C LEU A 333 -3.09 -19.21 -2.81
N SER A 334 -2.37 -18.18 -3.27
CA SER A 334 -2.90 -16.82 -3.42
C SER A 334 -4.09 -16.75 -4.38
N ASN A 335 -4.00 -17.40 -5.54
CA ASN A 335 -5.11 -17.45 -6.50
C ASN A 335 -6.30 -18.24 -5.97
N SER A 336 -6.05 -19.36 -5.29
CA SER A 336 -7.11 -20.16 -4.67
C SER A 336 -7.81 -19.43 -3.52
N LEU A 337 -7.07 -18.66 -2.70
CA LEU A 337 -7.67 -17.75 -1.71
C LEU A 337 -8.57 -16.72 -2.37
N ARG A 338 -8.10 -16.12 -3.47
CA ARG A 338 -8.83 -15.10 -4.21
C ARG A 338 -10.18 -15.61 -4.68
N GLU A 339 -10.20 -16.81 -5.26
CA GLU A 339 -11.41 -17.45 -5.77
C GLU A 339 -12.34 -17.91 -4.64
N ALA A 340 -11.78 -18.58 -3.61
CA ALA A 340 -12.57 -19.16 -2.52
C ALA A 340 -13.26 -18.12 -1.62
N PHE A 341 -12.67 -16.93 -1.50
CA PHE A 341 -13.16 -15.87 -0.61
C PHE A 341 -13.59 -14.60 -1.33
N ASP A 342 -13.83 -14.68 -2.65
CA ASP A 342 -14.30 -13.57 -3.50
C ASP A 342 -13.52 -12.27 -3.27
N MET A 343 -12.21 -12.33 -3.49
CA MET A 343 -11.31 -11.18 -3.32
C MET A 343 -10.78 -10.61 -4.66
N PRO A 344 -11.63 -10.28 -5.65
CA PRO A 344 -11.17 -9.84 -6.96
C PRO A 344 -10.45 -8.49 -6.87
N GLY A 345 -9.42 -8.31 -7.69
CA GLY A 345 -8.80 -7.01 -7.96
C GLY A 345 -7.91 -6.42 -6.86
N VAL A 346 -7.89 -7.00 -5.66
CA VAL A 346 -7.06 -6.52 -4.55
C VAL A 346 -5.74 -7.31 -4.42
N PRO A 347 -4.62 -6.69 -4.03
CA PRO A 347 -3.39 -7.45 -3.74
C PRO A 347 -3.61 -8.38 -2.54
N ILE A 348 -3.12 -9.62 -2.63
CA ILE A 348 -3.12 -10.60 -1.53
C ILE A 348 -1.67 -10.83 -1.11
N ARG A 349 -1.38 -10.67 0.18
CA ARG A 349 -0.05 -10.97 0.74
C ARG A 349 -0.08 -12.31 1.48
N ILE A 350 0.89 -13.16 1.19
CA ILE A 350 1.12 -14.40 1.94
C ILE A 350 2.53 -14.34 2.52
N ALA A 351 2.64 -14.44 3.84
CA ALA A 351 3.93 -14.74 4.46
C ALA A 351 3.96 -16.17 4.99
N LEU A 352 5.14 -16.76 4.93
CA LEU A 352 5.40 -18.12 5.37
C LEU A 352 6.13 -18.08 6.70
N ARG A 353 5.64 -18.81 7.69
CA ARG A 353 6.25 -18.91 9.03
C ARG A 353 6.65 -20.34 9.30
N THR A 354 7.79 -20.53 9.95
CA THR A 354 8.06 -21.79 10.63
C THR A 354 7.19 -21.84 11.87
N SER A 355 6.58 -22.98 12.17
CA SER A 355 5.97 -23.14 13.49
C SER A 355 7.06 -23.08 14.55
N GLU A 356 7.03 -22.09 15.44
CA GLU A 356 7.79 -22.21 16.68
C GLU A 356 7.39 -23.52 17.35
N ASN A 357 8.39 -24.35 17.71
CA ASN A 357 8.13 -25.53 18.50
C ASN A 357 7.86 -25.05 19.94
N PRO A 358 6.63 -25.13 20.46
CA PRO A 358 6.30 -24.63 21.80
C PRO A 358 7.09 -25.35 22.92
N PHE A 359 7.73 -26.48 22.59
CA PHE A 359 8.54 -27.29 23.50
C PHE A 359 10.05 -27.03 23.42
N ALA A 360 10.51 -26.13 22.54
CA ALA A 360 11.95 -25.82 22.39
C ALA A 360 12.57 -25.26 23.69
N SER A 361 11.80 -24.46 24.44
CA SER A 361 12.22 -23.91 25.74
C SER A 361 12.27 -24.96 26.86
N LYS A 362 11.42 -26.00 26.79
CA LYS A 362 11.40 -27.10 27.79
C LYS A 362 12.56 -28.09 27.61
N ALA A 363 13.08 -28.25 26.39
CA ALA A 363 14.23 -29.12 26.12
C ALA A 363 15.55 -28.57 26.69
N LYS A 364 15.72 -27.23 26.75
CA LYS A 364 16.91 -26.58 27.34
C LYS A 364 17.01 -26.71 28.87
N LYS A 365 15.93 -27.07 29.56
CA LYS A 365 15.91 -27.24 31.03
C LYS A 365 16.26 -28.66 31.52
N ARG A 366 16.47 -29.64 30.62
CA ARG A 366 16.82 -31.03 30.97
C ARG A 366 18.23 -31.42 30.51
N ARG A 367 19.15 -30.47 30.41
CA ARG A 367 20.56 -30.75 30.13
C ARG A 367 21.43 -30.22 31.25
#